data_AF-A0A1B6EZ73-F1
#
_entry.id   AF-A0A1B6EZ73-F1
#
_cell.length_a   1.000
_cell.length_b   1.000
_cell.length_c   1.000
_cell.angle_alpha   90.00
_cell.angle_beta   90.00
_cell.angle_gamma   90.00
#
_symmetry.space_group_name_H-M   'P 1'
#
loop_
_entity.id
_entity.type
_entity.pdbx_description
1 polymer ?
#
loop_
_entity_poly.entity_id
_entity_poly.type
_entity_poly.pdbx_seq_one_letter_code
_entity_poly.pdbx_strand_id
1 'polypeptide(L)'
;LTIFQMHENFKEKHPGVACSYELYRSEVSKMNIAFVKLVNEECEQCEHFSFHAHKKDNLKEDCEECQSYKSHVEKVSSAREAYKKDAEKVWGNEEMIYSADLQKVIMLPRCDMFKSVVFTQRLSVYNESYVPVGKKREAKIGACLWHEAVRGRKKEEIISTVFKFLTTEARDAKKVTLWMDNCTGQNKNWAFFTFLVFCVNSPRVCTQVIEIKYFEPGHTFMSVDSFHHRVEKSLHAMKKVYDFNDFKTAVKRSSTNVTVLDMKLEDFYEWKDFSTQEKKKIRGLT
;
A
#
# COMPACT_ATOMS: atom_id res chain seq x y z
N LEU A 1 11.57 -11.78 16.10
CA LEU A 1 13.05 -11.83 15.95
C LEU A 1 13.66 -10.77 16.86
N THR A 2 14.55 -11.15 17.77
CA THR A 2 15.25 -10.23 18.69
C THR A 2 16.74 -10.11 18.35
N ILE A 3 17.41 -9.04 18.80
CA ILE A 3 18.87 -8.86 18.63
C ILE A 3 19.64 -10.07 19.19
N PHE A 4 19.15 -10.65 20.29
CA PHE A 4 19.71 -11.85 20.90
C PHE A 4 19.63 -13.06 19.95
N GLN A 5 18.46 -13.32 19.36
CA GLN A 5 18.29 -14.42 18.39
C GLN A 5 19.19 -14.25 17.15
N MET A 6 19.41 -13.01 16.71
CA MET A 6 20.33 -12.71 15.61
C MET A 6 21.80 -12.95 15.99
N HIS A 7 22.18 -12.61 17.23
CA HIS A 7 23.53 -12.87 17.75
C HIS A 7 23.82 -14.36 17.89
N GLU A 8 22.87 -15.16 18.38
CA GLU A 8 22.99 -16.62 18.41
C GLU A 8 23.19 -17.18 17.00
N ASN A 9 22.35 -16.78 16.03
CA ASN A 9 22.51 -17.23 14.65
C ASN A 9 23.82 -16.76 13.98
N PHE A 10 24.33 -15.58 14.35
CA PHE A 10 25.62 -15.11 13.90
C PHE A 10 26.76 -15.99 14.42
N LYS A 11 26.72 -16.38 15.70
CA LYS A 11 27.71 -17.31 16.29
C LYS A 11 27.66 -18.70 15.64
N GLU A 12 26.46 -19.20 15.32
CA GLU A 12 26.29 -20.48 14.62
C GLU A 12 26.88 -20.45 13.20
N LYS A 13 26.66 -19.37 12.44
CA LYS A 13 27.15 -19.24 11.07
C LYS A 13 28.64 -18.87 10.97
N HIS A 14 29.18 -18.24 12.02
CA HIS A 14 30.56 -17.77 12.07
C HIS A 14 31.27 -18.25 13.35
N PRO A 15 31.45 -19.58 13.52
CA PRO A 15 32.00 -20.16 14.76
C PRO A 15 33.45 -19.73 15.05
N GLY A 16 34.19 -19.27 14.04
CA GLY A 16 35.55 -18.75 14.20
C GLY A 16 35.63 -17.25 14.56
N VAL A 17 34.50 -16.54 14.61
CA VAL A 17 34.46 -15.11 14.92
C VAL A 17 33.98 -14.90 16.35
N ALA A 18 34.90 -14.54 17.24
CA ALA A 18 34.56 -14.15 18.60
C ALA A 18 33.84 -12.78 18.59
N CYS A 19 32.52 -12.80 18.72
CA CYS A 19 31.70 -11.59 18.80
C CYS A 19 30.87 -11.61 20.08
N SER A 20 31.10 -10.64 20.96
CA SER A 20 30.28 -10.46 22.15
C SER A 20 28.90 -9.91 21.78
N TYR A 21 27.89 -10.21 22.61
CA TYR A 21 26.54 -9.68 22.40
C TYR A 21 26.53 -8.15 22.34
N GLU A 22 27.32 -7.48 23.18
CA GLU A 22 27.37 -6.02 23.24
C GLU A 22 28.00 -5.41 21.99
N LEU A 23 29.07 -6.02 21.47
CA LEU A 23 29.67 -5.61 20.20
C LEU A 23 28.67 -5.78 19.06
N TYR A 24 28.03 -6.95 18.96
CA TYR A 24 27.00 -7.23 17.95
C TYR A 24 25.84 -6.23 18.02
N ARG A 25 25.30 -6.00 19.22
CA ARG A 25 24.22 -5.04 19.47
C ARG A 25 24.63 -3.63 19.06
N SER A 26 25.84 -3.19 19.42
CA SER A 26 26.32 -1.84 19.11
C SER A 26 26.43 -1.60 17.60
N GLU A 27 26.95 -2.58 16.86
CA GLU A 27 27.08 -2.50 15.40
C GLU A 27 25.72 -2.55 14.70
N VAL A 28 24.82 -3.43 15.13
CA VAL A 28 23.43 -3.48 14.63
C VAL A 28 22.71 -2.15 14.88
N SER A 29 22.94 -1.51 16.02
CA SER A 29 22.37 -0.19 16.33
C SER A 29 22.93 0.91 15.41
N LYS A 30 24.23 0.88 15.09
CA LYS A 30 24.86 1.81 14.12
C LYS A 30 24.36 1.61 12.69
N MET A 31 24.00 0.38 12.33
CA MET A 31 23.40 0.05 11.02
C MET A 31 21.98 0.61 10.85
N ASN A 32 21.40 1.23 11.89
CA ASN A 32 20.08 1.85 11.87
C ASN A 32 18.96 0.84 11.49
N ILE A 33 19.14 -0.42 11.89
CA ILE A 33 18.20 -1.51 11.64
C ILE A 33 17.07 -1.40 12.68
N ALA A 34 15.92 -0.89 12.27
CA ALA A 34 14.75 -0.84 13.13
C ALA A 34 14.08 -2.22 13.19
N PHE A 35 13.96 -2.79 14.40
CA PHE A 35 13.07 -3.92 14.68
C PHE A 35 11.64 -3.42 14.70
N VAL A 36 11.10 -3.14 13.52
CA VAL A 36 9.69 -2.80 13.40
C VAL A 36 8.90 -4.07 13.68
N LYS A 37 8.30 -4.16 14.87
CA LYS A 37 7.09 -4.99 15.01
C LYS A 37 6.10 -4.32 14.07
N LEU A 38 5.83 -4.94 12.93
CA LEU A 38 4.85 -4.45 11.97
C LEU A 38 3.52 -4.46 12.71
N VAL A 39 3.19 -3.31 13.29
CA VAL A 39 1.87 -3.04 13.83
C VAL A 39 1.05 -2.74 12.60
N ASN A 40 0.32 -3.75 12.13
CA ASN A 40 -1.06 -3.67 11.66
C ASN A 40 -1.35 -4.73 10.59
N GLU A 41 -2.50 -5.36 10.78
CA GLU A 41 -3.11 -6.43 9.98
C GLU A 41 -2.52 -7.82 10.21
N GLU A 42 -3.15 -8.56 11.12
CA GLU A 42 -2.96 -10.00 11.25
C GLU A 42 -3.63 -10.69 10.05
N CYS A 43 -2.91 -11.61 9.42
CA CYS A 43 -3.47 -12.38 8.31
C CYS A 43 -4.45 -13.43 8.85
N GLU A 44 -5.74 -13.28 8.53
CA GLU A 44 -6.79 -14.21 8.95
C GLU A 44 -6.50 -15.66 8.58
N GLN A 45 -5.90 -15.92 7.41
CA GLN A 45 -5.55 -17.28 6.98
C GLN A 45 -4.40 -17.86 7.81
N CYS A 46 -3.42 -17.03 8.20
CA CYS A 46 -2.33 -17.45 9.07
C CYS A 46 -2.83 -17.71 10.50
N GLU A 47 -3.74 -16.87 10.99
CA GLU A 47 -4.35 -17.00 12.30
C GLU A 47 -5.22 -18.26 12.35
N HIS A 48 -6.06 -18.47 11.33
CA HIS A 48 -6.87 -19.68 11.19
C HIS A 48 -5.99 -20.95 11.21
N PHE A 49 -4.92 -20.98 10.42
CA PHE A 49 -3.98 -22.10 10.42
C PHE A 49 -3.25 -22.27 11.76
N SER A 50 -3.09 -21.22 12.55
CA SER A 50 -2.43 -21.32 13.87
C SER A 50 -3.21 -22.18 14.87
N PHE A 51 -4.53 -22.27 14.69
CA PHE A 51 -5.41 -23.15 15.46
C PHE A 51 -5.51 -24.56 14.90
N HIS A 52 -4.92 -24.82 13.73
CA HIS A 52 -4.90 -26.14 13.12
C HIS A 52 -3.97 -27.09 13.88
N ALA A 53 -4.29 -28.39 13.84
CA ALA A 53 -3.54 -29.41 14.55
C ALA A 53 -2.11 -29.61 14.01
N HIS A 54 -1.88 -29.31 12.73
CA HIS A 54 -0.57 -29.43 12.09
C HIS A 54 0.26 -28.16 12.25
N LYS A 55 1.57 -28.33 12.46
CA LYS A 55 2.51 -27.20 12.55
C LYS A 55 3.06 -26.81 11.18
N LYS A 56 3.56 -25.58 11.07
CA LYS A 56 4.15 -25.00 9.83
C LYS A 56 5.31 -25.84 9.27
N ASP A 57 6.00 -26.54 10.16
CA ASP A 57 7.15 -27.41 9.95
C ASP A 57 6.76 -28.88 9.69
N ASN A 58 5.46 -29.21 9.77
CA ASN A 58 4.93 -30.56 9.52
C ASN A 58 3.60 -30.49 8.76
N LEU A 59 3.62 -29.86 7.59
CA LEU A 59 2.48 -29.80 6.69
C LEU A 59 2.21 -31.18 6.08
N LYS A 60 0.93 -31.52 5.96
CA LYS A 60 0.45 -32.80 5.44
C LYS A 60 -0.20 -32.60 4.06
N GLU A 61 0.25 -33.38 3.08
CA GLU A 61 -0.25 -33.29 1.70
C GLU A 61 -1.68 -33.84 1.56
N ASP A 62 -2.16 -34.64 2.50
CA ASP A 62 -3.53 -35.18 2.55
C ASP A 62 -4.51 -34.28 3.33
N CYS A 63 -4.07 -33.10 3.76
CA CYS A 63 -4.88 -32.16 4.56
C CYS A 63 -5.17 -30.87 3.78
N GLU A 64 -6.45 -30.57 3.55
CA GLU A 64 -6.90 -29.39 2.79
C GLU A 64 -6.41 -28.07 3.41
N GLU A 65 -6.47 -27.93 4.73
CA GLU A 65 -5.99 -26.72 5.43
C GLU A 65 -4.47 -26.54 5.28
N CYS A 66 -3.70 -27.63 5.29
CA CYS A 66 -2.25 -27.58 5.04
C CYS A 66 -1.94 -27.18 3.60
N GLN A 67 -2.69 -27.70 2.62
CA GLN A 67 -2.52 -27.31 1.21
C GLN A 67 -2.89 -25.83 0.99
N SER A 68 -4.00 -25.37 1.57
CA SER A 68 -4.42 -23.98 1.51
C SER A 68 -3.37 -23.04 2.11
N TYR A 69 -2.87 -23.38 3.31
CA TYR A 69 -1.80 -22.61 3.95
C TYR A 69 -0.50 -22.62 3.16
N LYS A 70 -0.10 -23.76 2.58
CA LYS A 70 1.07 -23.86 1.70
C LYS A 70 0.94 -22.93 0.49
N SER A 71 -0.21 -22.96 -0.19
CA SER A 71 -0.50 -22.07 -1.32
C SER A 71 -0.48 -20.59 -0.89
N HIS A 72 -1.04 -20.26 0.27
CA HIS A 72 -1.00 -18.92 0.84
C HIS A 72 0.45 -18.44 1.03
N VAL A 73 1.31 -19.24 1.68
CA VAL A 73 2.72 -18.90 1.91
C VAL A 73 3.50 -18.75 0.59
N GLU A 74 3.24 -19.61 -0.39
CA GLU A 74 3.86 -19.51 -1.72
C GLU A 74 3.49 -18.20 -2.42
N LYS A 75 2.21 -17.80 -2.38
CA LYS A 75 1.76 -16.51 -2.94
C LYS A 75 2.36 -15.33 -2.21
N VAL A 76 2.43 -15.37 -0.87
CA VAL A 76 3.11 -14.35 -0.05
C VAL A 76 4.56 -14.20 -0.48
N SER A 77 5.31 -15.31 -0.59
CA SER A 77 6.72 -15.28 -1.01
C SER A 77 6.88 -14.73 -2.43
N SER A 78 6.06 -15.22 -3.37
CA SER A 78 6.09 -14.81 -4.77
C SER A 78 5.82 -13.30 -4.94
N ALA A 79 4.79 -12.79 -4.28
CA ALA A 79 4.46 -11.36 -4.29
C ALA A 79 5.60 -10.51 -3.70
N ARG A 80 6.22 -10.98 -2.61
CA ARG A 80 7.35 -10.30 -1.97
C ARG A 80 8.60 -10.26 -2.83
N GLU A 81 8.93 -11.36 -3.48
CA GLU A 81 10.05 -11.43 -4.42
C GLU A 81 9.82 -10.53 -5.63
N ALA A 82 8.61 -10.54 -6.20
CA ALA A 82 8.25 -9.66 -7.30
C ALA A 82 8.32 -8.18 -6.91
N TYR A 83 7.81 -7.82 -5.72
CA TYR A 83 7.91 -6.45 -5.21
C TYR A 83 9.36 -6.02 -4.98
N LYS A 84 10.19 -6.92 -4.45
CA LYS A 84 11.63 -6.65 -4.25
C LYS A 84 12.34 -6.42 -5.59
N LYS A 85 12.05 -7.24 -6.60
CA LYS A 85 12.59 -7.06 -7.96
C LYS A 85 12.22 -5.69 -8.53
N ASP A 86 10.95 -5.29 -8.39
CA ASP A 86 10.50 -3.96 -8.82
C ASP A 86 11.15 -2.83 -8.00
N ALA A 87 11.37 -3.03 -6.70
CA ALA A 87 12.02 -2.06 -5.82
C ALA A 87 13.52 -1.88 -6.10
N GLU A 88 14.19 -2.88 -6.67
CA GLU A 88 15.59 -2.82 -7.07
C GLU A 88 15.77 -2.29 -8.51
N LYS A 89 14.70 -2.34 -9.31
CA LYS A 89 14.69 -1.92 -10.71
C LYS A 89 14.92 -0.41 -10.87
N VAL A 90 15.78 -0.06 -11.81
CA VAL A 90 15.89 1.30 -12.37
C VAL A 90 15.02 1.32 -13.63
N TRP A 91 14.01 2.18 -13.66
CA TRP A 91 13.06 2.28 -14.76
C TRP A 91 13.14 3.66 -15.42
N GLY A 92 12.92 3.68 -16.74
CA GLY A 92 13.10 4.87 -17.59
C GLY A 92 11.95 5.87 -17.50
N ASN A 93 11.85 6.74 -18.51
CA ASN A 93 10.79 7.76 -18.56
C ASN A 93 9.45 7.23 -19.06
N GLU A 94 9.45 6.12 -19.83
CA GLU A 94 8.25 5.53 -20.40
C GLU A 94 7.59 4.48 -19.50
N GLU A 95 8.23 4.09 -18.40
CA GLU A 95 7.69 3.14 -17.42
C GLU A 95 7.51 3.86 -16.09
N MET A 96 6.51 3.46 -15.31
CA MET A 96 6.28 3.93 -13.93
C MET A 96 5.86 2.76 -13.07
N ILE A 97 6.46 2.63 -11.89
CA ILE A 97 6.15 1.59 -10.92
C ILE A 97 5.83 2.26 -9.59
N TYR A 98 4.62 2.06 -9.09
CA TYR A 98 4.10 2.74 -7.91
C TYR A 98 3.37 1.75 -7.00
N SER A 99 3.38 2.03 -5.69
CA SER A 99 2.43 1.44 -4.76
C SER A 99 1.32 2.45 -4.47
N ALA A 100 0.09 1.96 -4.30
CA ALA A 100 -1.07 2.78 -4.03
C ALA A 100 -1.89 2.20 -2.89
N ASP A 101 -2.25 3.07 -1.94
CA ASP A 101 -3.14 2.74 -0.83
C ASP A 101 -3.85 3.98 -0.25
N LEU A 102 -5.04 3.73 0.31
CA LEU A 102 -5.85 4.71 1.02
C LEU A 102 -5.43 4.76 2.48
N GLN A 103 -4.86 5.89 2.89
CA GLN A 103 -4.52 6.11 4.30
C GLN A 103 -5.77 5.97 5.19
N LYS A 104 -5.56 5.46 6.42
CA LYS A 104 -6.57 5.50 7.49
C LYS A 104 -7.24 6.88 7.55
N VAL A 105 -8.56 6.91 7.77
CA VAL A 105 -9.32 8.17 7.81
C VAL A 105 -8.74 9.10 8.85
N ILE A 106 -8.48 10.34 8.44
CA ILE A 106 -7.97 11.38 9.32
C ILE A 106 -9.14 12.27 9.70
N MET A 107 -9.29 12.49 11.00
CA MET A 107 -10.35 13.33 11.54
C MET A 107 -9.76 14.65 11.99
N LEU A 108 -10.24 15.77 11.44
CA LEU A 108 -9.83 17.12 11.79
C LEU A 108 -10.89 17.83 12.62
N PRO A 109 -10.54 18.77 13.51
CA PRO A 109 -9.18 19.21 13.83
C PRO A 109 -8.42 18.19 14.70
N ARG A 110 -7.09 18.11 14.53
CA ARG A 110 -6.16 17.40 15.44
C ARG A 110 -5.43 18.41 16.32
N CYS A 111 -6.08 18.78 17.42
CA CYS A 111 -5.62 19.80 18.37
C CYS A 111 -6.00 19.40 19.81
N ASP A 112 -5.61 18.19 20.23
CA ASP A 112 -6.10 17.54 21.47
C ASP A 112 -5.76 18.30 22.76
N MET A 113 -4.86 19.28 22.70
CA MET A 113 -4.54 20.18 23.81
C MET A 113 -5.70 21.10 24.22
N PHE A 114 -6.70 21.28 23.35
CA PHE A 114 -7.89 22.08 23.67
C PHE A 114 -9.07 21.17 23.99
N LYS A 115 -9.64 21.28 25.20
CA LYS A 115 -10.82 20.50 25.60
C LYS A 115 -12.01 20.70 24.67
N SER A 116 -12.16 21.88 24.07
CA SER A 116 -13.23 22.16 23.10
C SER A 116 -13.19 21.25 21.89
N VAL A 117 -11.98 20.88 21.42
CA VAL A 117 -11.77 20.01 20.25
C VAL A 117 -12.30 18.60 20.47
N VAL A 118 -12.40 18.15 21.73
CA VAL A 118 -13.00 16.85 22.08
C VAL A 118 -14.49 16.81 21.72
N PHE A 119 -15.17 17.95 21.81
CA PHE A 119 -16.61 18.07 21.54
C PHE A 119 -16.91 18.66 20.15
N THR A 120 -15.89 19.10 19.42
CA THR A 120 -16.05 19.63 18.06
C THR A 120 -16.38 18.51 17.08
N GLN A 121 -17.39 18.73 16.24
CA GLN A 121 -17.67 17.85 15.10
C GLN A 121 -16.45 17.77 14.20
N ARG A 122 -16.06 16.54 13.86
CA ARG A 122 -14.85 16.29 13.09
C ARG A 122 -15.14 16.16 11.61
N LEU A 123 -14.25 16.71 10.80
CA LEU A 123 -14.24 16.55 9.34
C LEU A 123 -13.38 15.33 8.99
N SER A 124 -13.98 14.37 8.29
CA SER A 124 -13.26 13.23 7.72
C SER A 124 -12.48 13.68 6.48
N VAL A 125 -11.17 13.44 6.47
CA VAL A 125 -10.29 13.70 5.33
C VAL A 125 -9.57 12.43 4.89
N TYR A 126 -9.33 12.35 3.60
CA TYR A 126 -8.85 11.16 2.92
C TYR A 126 -7.56 11.46 2.15
N ASN A 127 -6.70 10.46 2.05
CA ASN A 127 -5.42 10.54 1.36
C ASN A 127 -5.14 9.23 0.62
N GLU A 128 -5.47 9.20 -0.68
CA GLU A 128 -5.00 8.13 -1.57
C GLU A 128 -3.62 8.49 -2.08
N SER A 129 -2.63 7.65 -1.77
CA SER A 129 -1.23 7.96 -2.04
C SER A 129 -0.61 7.03 -3.05
N TYR A 130 0.08 7.57 -4.03
CA TYR A 130 0.85 6.88 -5.06
C TYR A 130 2.33 7.12 -4.79
N VAL A 131 3.03 6.11 -4.30
CA VAL A 131 4.45 6.21 -3.92
C VAL A 131 5.30 5.39 -4.87
N PRO A 132 6.36 5.97 -5.46
CA PRO A 132 7.19 5.24 -6.39
C PRO A 132 7.84 4.02 -5.74
N VAL A 133 7.94 2.95 -6.52
CA VAL A 133 8.67 1.71 -6.21
C VAL A 133 9.83 1.65 -7.20
N GLY A 134 11.01 1.25 -6.74
CA GLY A 134 12.20 1.23 -7.59
C GLY A 134 13.06 2.48 -7.44
N LYS A 135 14.10 2.55 -8.28
CA LYS A 135 15.09 3.62 -8.26
C LYS A 135 14.87 4.58 -9.41
N LYS A 136 14.10 5.65 -9.18
CA LYS A 136 14.03 6.82 -10.07
C LYS A 136 14.16 8.11 -9.27
N ARG A 137 15.25 8.86 -9.51
CA ARG A 137 15.59 10.07 -8.75
C ARG A 137 14.51 11.15 -8.82
N GLU A 138 13.82 11.25 -9.94
CA GLU A 138 12.85 12.31 -10.22
C GLU A 138 11.39 11.89 -9.98
N ALA A 139 11.16 10.65 -9.54
CA ALA A 139 9.81 10.19 -9.29
C ALA A 139 9.20 10.92 -8.09
N LYS A 140 8.02 11.50 -8.30
CA LYS A 140 7.26 12.20 -7.27
C LYS A 140 6.24 11.25 -6.65
N ILE A 141 5.93 11.50 -5.39
CA ILE A 141 4.79 10.92 -4.68
C ILE A 141 3.55 11.72 -5.06
N GLY A 142 2.52 11.07 -5.59
CA GLY A 142 1.22 11.69 -5.80
C GLY A 142 0.32 11.46 -4.59
N ALA A 143 -0.15 12.51 -3.93
CA ALA A 143 -1.10 12.39 -2.82
C ALA A 143 -2.43 13.05 -3.20
N CYS A 144 -3.45 12.24 -3.50
CA CYS A 144 -4.79 12.72 -3.81
C CYS A 144 -5.54 12.97 -2.51
N LEU A 145 -5.83 14.23 -2.22
CA LEU A 145 -6.43 14.65 -0.96
C LEU A 145 -7.84 15.20 -1.19
N TRP A 146 -8.79 14.78 -0.38
CA TRP A 146 -10.14 15.35 -0.31
C TRP A 146 -10.73 15.19 1.08
N HIS A 147 -11.92 15.74 1.29
CA HIS A 147 -12.68 15.60 2.52
C HIS A 147 -14.13 15.20 2.22
N GLU A 148 -14.84 14.73 3.25
CA GLU A 148 -16.20 14.18 3.11
C GLU A 148 -17.23 15.16 2.53
N ALA A 149 -17.06 16.47 2.75
CA ALA A 149 -17.94 17.47 2.14
C ALA A 149 -17.74 17.64 0.61
N VAL A 150 -16.66 17.10 0.02
CA VAL A 150 -16.52 17.00 -1.44
C VAL A 150 -17.14 15.70 -1.91
N ARG A 151 -16.63 14.56 -1.42
CA ARG A 151 -17.10 13.20 -1.74
C ARG A 151 -16.76 12.21 -0.63
N GLY A 152 -17.40 11.04 -0.68
CA GLY A 152 -17.08 9.88 0.17
C GLY A 152 -15.79 9.18 -0.26
N ARG A 153 -15.69 7.88 0.01
CA ARG A 153 -14.50 7.05 -0.31
C ARG A 153 -14.89 5.66 -0.84
N LYS A 154 -15.95 5.58 -1.64
CA LYS A 154 -16.35 4.33 -2.31
C LYS A 154 -15.42 4.08 -3.50
N LYS A 155 -15.56 2.92 -4.13
CA LYS A 155 -14.74 2.51 -5.27
C LYS A 155 -14.66 3.57 -6.38
N GLU A 156 -15.75 4.28 -6.66
CA GLU A 156 -15.79 5.30 -7.71
C GLU A 156 -14.87 6.49 -7.40
N GLU A 157 -14.80 6.88 -6.12
CA GLU A 157 -13.86 7.91 -5.69
C GLU A 157 -12.41 7.42 -5.79
N ILE A 158 -12.13 6.19 -5.38
CA ILE A 158 -10.77 5.61 -5.49
C ILE A 158 -10.35 5.49 -6.96
N ILE A 159 -11.22 5.02 -7.86
CA ILE A 159 -10.94 4.97 -9.29
C ILE A 159 -10.65 6.38 -9.84
N SER A 160 -11.37 7.39 -9.37
CA SER A 160 -11.16 8.78 -9.79
C SER A 160 -9.80 9.34 -9.36
N THR A 161 -9.28 8.97 -8.18
CA THR A 161 -7.93 9.36 -7.78
C THR A 161 -6.87 8.69 -8.65
N VAL A 162 -7.09 7.42 -9.07
CA VAL A 162 -6.19 6.73 -9.99
C VAL A 162 -6.17 7.46 -11.33
N PHE A 163 -7.35 7.87 -11.82
CA PHE A 163 -7.44 8.65 -13.05
C PHE A 163 -6.74 10.00 -12.95
N LYS A 164 -6.92 10.71 -11.83
CA LYS A 164 -6.21 11.97 -11.57
C LYS A 164 -4.70 11.74 -11.61
N PHE A 165 -4.19 10.77 -10.87
CA PHE A 165 -2.77 10.43 -10.84
C PHE A 165 -2.23 10.06 -12.23
N LEU A 166 -2.95 9.22 -12.98
CA LEU A 166 -2.54 8.83 -14.34
C LEU A 166 -2.50 10.00 -15.31
N THR A 167 -3.41 10.96 -15.19
CA THR A 167 -3.49 12.11 -16.10
C THR A 167 -2.59 13.28 -15.70
N THR A 168 -2.11 13.33 -14.45
CA THR A 168 -1.21 14.40 -13.98
C THR A 168 0.24 13.95 -13.85
N GLU A 169 0.51 12.81 -13.19
CA GLU A 169 1.87 12.36 -12.87
C GLU A 169 2.36 11.27 -13.84
N ALA A 170 1.47 10.41 -14.32
CA ALA A 170 1.82 9.29 -15.21
C ALA A 170 1.37 9.47 -16.66
N ARG A 171 1.11 10.71 -17.07
CA ARG A 171 0.51 11.03 -18.38
C ARG A 171 1.31 10.47 -19.54
N ASP A 172 2.64 10.60 -19.46
CA ASP A 172 3.55 10.25 -20.55
C ASP A 172 4.09 8.82 -20.45
N ALA A 173 3.75 8.08 -19.39
CA ALA A 173 4.19 6.71 -19.21
C ALA A 173 3.41 5.77 -20.13
N LYS A 174 4.14 5.00 -20.94
CA LYS A 174 3.59 3.93 -21.79
C LYS A 174 3.26 2.68 -20.99
N LYS A 175 4.03 2.39 -19.94
CA LYS A 175 3.77 1.28 -19.01
C LYS A 175 3.61 1.78 -17.59
N VAL A 176 2.51 1.43 -16.95
CA VAL A 176 2.25 1.73 -15.54
C VAL A 176 2.05 0.42 -14.77
N THR A 177 2.87 0.19 -13.75
CA THR A 177 2.71 -0.91 -12.80
C THR A 177 2.23 -0.34 -11.46
N LEU A 178 1.08 -0.80 -10.98
CA LEU A 178 0.53 -0.44 -9.67
C LEU A 178 0.52 -1.64 -8.74
N TRP A 179 1.21 -1.50 -7.60
CA TRP A 179 1.12 -2.39 -6.46
C TRP A 179 0.02 -1.91 -5.53
N MET A 180 -0.96 -2.76 -5.25
CA MET A 180 -2.12 -2.40 -4.44
C MET A 180 -2.52 -3.54 -3.51
N ASP A 181 -3.29 -3.18 -2.49
CA ASP A 181 -3.90 -4.16 -1.60
C ASP A 181 -5.03 -4.92 -2.30
N ASN A 182 -5.18 -6.19 -1.93
CA ASN A 182 -6.18 -7.10 -2.47
C ASN A 182 -7.56 -6.83 -1.82
N CYS A 183 -8.02 -5.59 -1.91
CA CYS A 183 -9.29 -5.12 -1.37
C CYS A 183 -10.36 -5.12 -2.48
N THR A 184 -11.31 -6.05 -2.41
CA THR A 184 -12.40 -6.17 -3.39
C THR A 184 -13.28 -4.92 -3.44
N GLY A 185 -13.52 -4.29 -2.29
CA GLY A 185 -14.34 -3.08 -2.17
C GLY A 185 -13.72 -1.82 -2.80
N GLN A 186 -12.40 -1.77 -2.98
CA GLN A 186 -11.69 -0.59 -3.47
C GLN A 186 -11.04 -0.85 -4.82
N ASN A 187 -10.11 -1.81 -4.88
CA ASN A 187 -9.14 -1.92 -5.96
C ASN A 187 -9.29 -3.20 -6.80
N LYS A 188 -10.09 -4.18 -6.33
CA LYS A 188 -10.32 -5.45 -7.06
C LYS A 188 -11.81 -5.69 -7.33
N ASN A 189 -12.37 -4.83 -8.19
CA ASN A 189 -13.74 -4.91 -8.67
C ASN A 189 -13.84 -4.62 -10.17
N TRP A 190 -14.97 -4.97 -10.77
CA TRP A 190 -15.17 -4.81 -12.21
C TRP A 190 -15.21 -3.36 -12.69
N ALA A 191 -15.70 -2.41 -11.88
CA ALA A 191 -15.66 -1.00 -12.23
C ALA A 191 -14.22 -0.51 -12.41
N PHE A 192 -13.31 -0.92 -11.52
CA PHE A 192 -11.88 -0.63 -11.65
C PHE A 192 -11.29 -1.30 -12.90
N PHE A 193 -11.59 -2.56 -13.18
CA PHE A 193 -11.07 -3.22 -14.38
C PHE A 193 -11.58 -2.61 -15.68
N THR A 194 -12.86 -2.24 -15.77
CA THR A 194 -13.37 -1.51 -16.94
C THR A 194 -12.69 -0.14 -17.07
N PHE A 195 -12.47 0.56 -15.95
CA PHE A 195 -11.71 1.80 -15.95
C PHE A 195 -10.29 1.64 -16.51
N LEU A 196 -9.57 0.55 -16.18
CA LEU A 196 -8.24 0.30 -16.74
C LEU A 196 -8.27 0.14 -18.26
N VAL A 197 -9.28 -0.58 -18.78
CA VAL A 197 -9.49 -0.71 -20.23
C VAL A 197 -9.77 0.66 -20.85
N PHE A 198 -10.60 1.48 -20.22
CA PHE A 198 -10.83 2.86 -20.65
C PHE A 198 -9.52 3.66 -20.71
N CYS A 199 -8.67 3.59 -19.67
CA CYS A 199 -7.41 4.34 -19.62
C CYS A 199 -6.49 4.00 -20.80
N VAL A 200 -6.30 2.71 -21.11
CA VAL A 200 -5.43 2.28 -22.23
C VAL A 200 -5.98 2.70 -23.60
N ASN A 201 -7.30 2.89 -23.72
CA ASN A 201 -7.96 3.33 -24.95
C ASN A 201 -8.26 4.84 -24.97
N SER A 202 -7.79 5.60 -23.99
CA SER A 202 -8.09 7.02 -23.85
C SER A 202 -6.92 7.87 -24.32
N PRO A 203 -7.15 8.91 -25.16
CA PRO A 203 -6.09 9.84 -25.57
C PRO A 203 -5.62 10.76 -24.42
N ARG A 204 -6.21 10.64 -23.23
CA ARG A 204 -5.84 11.46 -22.06
C ARG A 204 -4.53 11.01 -21.42
N VAL A 205 -4.08 9.78 -21.68
CA VAL A 205 -2.82 9.20 -21.20
C VAL A 205 -2.11 8.49 -22.35
N CYS A 206 -0.78 8.39 -22.28
CA CYS A 206 0.04 7.66 -23.25
C CYS A 206 0.15 6.16 -22.91
N THR A 207 -0.53 5.71 -21.85
CA THR A 207 -0.40 4.36 -21.30
C THR A 207 -0.97 3.30 -22.24
N GLN A 208 -0.12 2.35 -22.61
CA GLN A 208 -0.43 1.20 -23.46
C GLN A 208 -0.54 -0.09 -22.65
N VAL A 209 0.16 -0.16 -21.52
CA VAL A 209 0.19 -1.32 -20.64
C VAL A 209 -0.04 -0.88 -19.21
N ILE A 210 -1.08 -1.41 -18.58
CA ILE A 210 -1.31 -1.28 -17.13
C ILE A 210 -1.15 -2.66 -16.50
N GLU A 211 -0.21 -2.78 -15.58
CA GLU A 211 0.06 -3.99 -14.81
C GLU A 211 -0.36 -3.78 -13.37
N ILE A 212 -1.36 -4.52 -12.91
CA ILE A 212 -1.78 -4.47 -11.51
C ILE A 212 -1.22 -5.68 -10.78
N LYS A 213 -0.51 -5.42 -9.68
CA LYS A 213 0.03 -6.45 -8.80
C LYS A 213 -0.60 -6.32 -7.43
N TYR A 214 -1.07 -7.45 -6.90
CA TYR A 214 -1.69 -7.52 -5.59
C TYR A 214 -0.79 -8.29 -4.63
N PHE A 215 -0.78 -7.86 -3.38
CA PHE A 215 -0.26 -8.66 -2.28
C PHE A 215 -1.31 -9.65 -1.78
N GLU A 216 -0.86 -10.68 -1.06
CA GLU A 216 -1.78 -11.51 -0.28
C GLU A 216 -2.33 -10.73 0.92
N PRO A 217 -3.64 -10.83 1.22
CA PRO A 217 -4.26 -10.14 2.36
C PRO A 217 -3.54 -10.43 3.69
N GLY A 218 -3.37 -9.40 4.52
CA GLY A 218 -2.62 -9.49 5.79
C GLY A 218 -1.10 -9.64 5.62
N HIS A 219 -0.60 -9.53 4.39
CA HIS A 219 0.82 -9.49 4.08
C HIS A 219 1.15 -8.32 3.12
N THR A 220 0.48 -7.19 3.33
CA THR A 220 0.60 -5.94 2.59
C THR A 220 1.60 -5.03 3.31
N PHE A 221 2.83 -4.92 2.79
CA PHE A 221 3.83 -3.99 3.33
C PHE A 221 4.51 -3.35 2.13
N MET A 222 4.26 -2.07 1.90
CA MET A 222 4.66 -1.36 0.69
C MET A 222 5.21 0.03 0.99
N SER A 223 5.74 0.70 -0.03
CA SER A 223 6.39 2.00 0.13
C SER A 223 5.40 3.08 0.58
N VAL A 224 4.12 2.92 0.26
CA VAL A 224 3.04 3.82 0.71
C VAL A 224 2.81 3.80 2.22
N ASP A 225 2.96 2.66 2.92
CA ASP A 225 2.87 2.60 4.39
C ASP A 225 3.90 3.50 5.06
N SER A 226 5.13 3.47 4.52
CA SER A 226 6.22 4.32 4.98
C SER A 226 5.91 5.81 4.75
N PHE A 227 5.20 6.14 3.67
CA PHE A 227 4.75 7.50 3.41
C PHE A 227 3.64 7.94 4.37
N HIS A 228 2.60 7.13 4.57
CA HIS A 228 1.53 7.44 5.53
C HIS A 228 2.07 7.61 6.95
N HIS A 229 3.06 6.80 7.36
CA HIS A 229 3.76 6.99 8.63
C HIS A 229 4.47 8.35 8.72
N ARG A 230 5.12 8.81 7.64
CA ARG A 230 5.72 10.15 7.59
C ARG A 230 4.67 11.25 7.66
N VAL A 231 3.51 11.07 7.02
CA VAL A 231 2.38 12.00 7.13
C VAL A 231 1.90 12.09 8.58
N GLU A 232 1.69 10.96 9.25
CA GLU A 232 1.31 10.92 10.67
C GLU A 232 2.35 11.61 11.58
N LYS A 233 3.65 11.38 11.34
CA LYS A 233 4.72 12.10 12.04
C LYS A 233 4.66 13.61 11.81
N SER A 234 4.39 14.04 10.57
CA SER A 234 4.26 15.45 10.20
C SER A 234 3.07 16.11 10.92
N LEU A 235 1.93 15.42 10.98
CA LEU A 235 0.75 15.88 11.73
C LEU A 235 1.05 16.02 13.22
N HIS A 236 1.73 15.04 13.81
CA HIS A 236 2.12 15.08 15.22
C HIS A 236 3.11 16.24 15.49
N ALA A 237 4.09 16.43 14.61
CA ALA A 237 5.07 17.51 14.73
C ALA A 237 4.44 18.90 14.62
N MET A 238 3.39 19.06 13.80
CA MET A 238 2.64 20.31 13.70
C MET A 238 1.88 20.66 14.98
N LYS A 239 1.56 19.67 15.83
CA LYS A 239 0.78 19.74 17.10
C LYS A 239 -0.66 20.24 16.95
N LYS A 240 -0.90 21.16 16.02
CA LYS A 240 -2.16 21.84 15.76
C LYS A 240 -2.45 21.74 14.26
N VAL A 241 -3.47 20.98 13.91
CA VAL A 241 -3.97 20.83 12.54
C VAL A 241 -5.45 21.16 12.59
N TYR A 242 -5.82 22.37 12.21
CA TYR A 242 -7.18 22.87 12.37
C TYR A 242 -8.08 22.44 11.21
N ASP A 243 -7.57 22.53 10.00
CA ASP A 243 -8.37 22.39 8.80
C ASP A 243 -7.67 21.59 7.69
N PHE A 244 -8.37 21.46 6.56
CA PHE A 244 -7.89 20.72 5.41
C PHE A 244 -6.62 21.35 4.78
N ASN A 245 -6.40 22.67 4.90
CA ASN A 245 -5.17 23.30 4.40
C ASN A 245 -3.97 22.98 5.29
N ASP A 246 -4.17 22.90 6.61
CA ASP A 246 -3.14 22.40 7.53
C ASP A 246 -2.80 20.94 7.22
N PHE A 247 -3.81 20.11 6.92
CA PHE A 247 -3.58 18.73 6.50
C PHE A 247 -2.77 18.66 5.20
N LYS A 248 -3.13 19.43 4.16
CA LYS A 248 -2.35 19.56 2.92
C LYS A 248 -0.90 19.96 3.21
N THR A 249 -0.70 20.88 4.15
CA THR A 249 0.64 21.32 4.59
C THR A 249 1.42 20.20 5.26
N ALA A 250 0.77 19.42 6.13
CA ALA A 250 1.39 18.27 6.78
C ALA A 250 1.84 17.22 5.76
N VAL A 251 1.01 16.93 4.76
CA VAL A 251 1.33 16.00 3.67
C VAL A 251 2.51 16.52 2.84
N LYS A 252 2.52 17.81 2.45
CA LYS A 252 3.66 18.43 1.75
C LYS A 252 4.97 18.37 2.55
N ARG A 253 4.91 18.50 3.88
CA ARG A 253 6.09 18.42 4.78
C ARG A 253 6.58 16.99 5.03
N SER A 254 5.80 15.98 4.68
CA SER A 254 6.13 14.57 4.99
C SER A 254 7.26 14.00 4.13
N SER A 255 7.53 14.58 2.96
CA SER A 255 8.65 14.23 2.08
C SER A 255 8.95 15.38 1.12
N THR A 256 10.18 15.45 0.62
CA THR A 256 10.64 16.53 -0.27
C THR A 256 9.99 16.50 -1.66
N ASN A 257 9.54 15.33 -2.12
CA ASN A 257 9.09 15.10 -3.50
C ASN A 257 7.61 14.72 -3.55
N VAL A 258 6.74 15.42 -2.82
CA VAL A 258 5.29 15.16 -2.79
C VAL A 258 4.55 16.17 -3.66
N THR A 259 3.81 15.68 -4.64
CA THR A 259 2.77 16.42 -5.35
C THR A 259 1.44 16.20 -4.63
N VAL A 260 0.92 17.25 -4.00
CA VAL A 260 -0.46 17.22 -3.46
C VAL A 260 -1.44 17.52 -4.59
N LEU A 261 -2.27 16.53 -4.91
CA LEU A 261 -3.36 16.60 -5.86
C LEU A 261 -4.64 16.89 -5.07
N ASP A 262 -5.01 18.17 -5.01
CA ASP A 262 -6.24 18.62 -4.33
C ASP A 262 -7.45 18.23 -5.19
N MET A 263 -8.16 17.18 -4.77
CA MET A 263 -9.27 16.58 -5.52
C MET A 263 -10.54 17.41 -5.32
N LYS A 264 -11.05 17.96 -6.40
CA LYS A 264 -12.28 18.76 -6.42
C LYS A 264 -13.47 17.94 -6.93
N LEU A 265 -14.68 18.49 -6.82
CA LEU A 265 -15.90 17.78 -7.23
C LEU A 265 -15.84 17.31 -8.69
N GLU A 266 -15.27 18.14 -9.57
CA GLU A 266 -15.06 17.85 -11.00
C GLU A 266 -14.03 16.74 -11.29
N ASP A 267 -13.22 16.36 -10.31
CA ASP A 267 -12.26 15.27 -10.45
C ASP A 267 -12.90 13.89 -10.20
N PHE A 268 -14.14 13.85 -9.69
CA PHE A 268 -14.83 12.61 -9.35
C PHE A 268 -15.86 12.19 -10.40
N TYR A 269 -15.66 11.01 -10.97
CA TYR A 269 -16.50 10.45 -12.02
C TYR A 269 -17.30 9.25 -11.50
N GLU A 270 -18.44 8.98 -12.14
CA GLU A 270 -19.20 7.75 -11.91
C GLU A 270 -18.66 6.62 -12.78
N TRP A 271 -17.72 5.85 -12.21
CA TRP A 271 -17.17 4.68 -12.87
C TRP A 271 -18.12 3.48 -12.71
N LYS A 272 -18.56 2.92 -13.84
CA LYS A 272 -19.53 1.82 -13.86
C LYS A 272 -18.86 0.49 -14.15
N ASP A 273 -19.46 -0.55 -13.59
CA ASP A 273 -19.18 -1.94 -13.93
C ASP A 273 -19.83 -2.26 -15.29
N PHE A 274 -19.00 -2.55 -16.30
CA PHE A 274 -19.47 -3.01 -17.61
C PHE A 274 -19.11 -4.48 -17.88
N SER A 275 -18.91 -5.27 -16.82
CA SER A 275 -18.77 -6.72 -16.95
C SER A 275 -20.06 -7.34 -17.50
N THR A 276 -19.90 -8.35 -18.35
CA THR A 276 -21.02 -9.07 -18.95
C THR A 276 -21.82 -9.78 -17.86
N GLN A 277 -23.12 -9.47 -17.75
CA GLN A 277 -24.05 -10.12 -16.82
C GLN A 277 -24.64 -11.43 -17.39
N GLU A 278 -24.31 -11.78 -18.63
CA GLU A 278 -24.74 -13.05 -19.22
C GLU A 278 -24.06 -14.21 -18.50
N LYS A 279 -24.85 -15.03 -17.81
CA LYS A 279 -24.40 -16.33 -17.32
C LYS A 279 -24.04 -17.18 -18.54
N LYS A 280 -22.74 -17.43 -18.77
CA LYS A 280 -22.31 -18.51 -19.66
C LYS A 280 -22.98 -19.79 -19.17
N LYS A 281 -23.94 -20.32 -19.94
CA LYS A 281 -24.38 -21.71 -19.77
C LYS A 281 -23.16 -22.57 -20.03
N ILE A 282 -22.49 -23.01 -18.96
CA ILE A 282 -21.50 -24.07 -19.06
C ILE A 282 -22.30 -25.29 -19.49
N ARG A 283 -22.36 -25.57 -20.79
CA ARG A 283 -22.85 -26.85 -21.30
C ARG A 283 -21.90 -27.90 -20.71
N GLY A 284 -22.48 -28.78 -19.90
CA GLY A 284 -21.75 -29.75 -19.10
C GLY A 284 -20.73 -30.52 -19.93
N LEU A 285 -19.54 -30.67 -19.36
CA LEU A 285 -18.72 -31.84 -19.56
C LEU A 285 -19.41 -32.98 -18.80
N THR A 286 -20.37 -33.62 -19.46
CA THR A 286 -20.81 -34.99 -19.14
C THR A 286 -20.12 -35.94 -20.10
#